data_AF-A0A9N9DCT2-F1
#
_entry.id   AF-A0A9N9DCT2-F1
#
_cell.length_a   1.000
_cell.length_b   1.000
_cell.length_c   1.000
_cell.angle_alpha   90.00
_cell.angle_beta   90.00
_cell.angle_gamma   90.00
#
_symmetry.space_group_name_H-M   'P 1'
#
loop_
_entity.id
_entity.type
_entity.pdbx_description
1 polymer ?
#
loop_
_entity_poly.entity_id
_entity_poly.type
_entity_poly.pdbx_seq_one_letter_code
_entity_poly.pdbx_strand_id
1 'polypeptide(L)'
;MSYQIIHMTIEDLYNNYDYDRSNIDILLNQELPLNIDKNLLHALNHLNNHFQKEILYMFTYISCLHCSILMFPNQVMWVEFDINKTYNLLRTFSFLSLIKHPSKPNHITVCASCKNIAKHHSAPTLVPISEELNNVPIYHH
;
A
#
# COMPACT_ATOMS: atom_id res chain seq x y z
N MET A 1 10.50 -10.38 19.83
CA MET A 1 9.08 -9.97 19.72
C MET A 1 8.98 -8.97 18.58
N SER A 2 9.00 -9.40 17.31
CA SER A 2 7.87 -9.85 16.46
C SER A 2 6.81 -8.76 16.26
N TYR A 3 6.97 -7.94 15.20
CA TYR A 3 5.88 -7.12 14.67
C TYR A 3 5.25 -7.83 13.47
N GLN A 4 3.99 -8.20 13.66
CA GLN A 4 3.11 -8.84 12.69
C GLN A 4 2.78 -7.86 11.57
N ILE A 5 3.06 -8.28 10.33
CA ILE A 5 2.51 -7.68 9.13
C ILE A 5 1.01 -7.93 9.17
N ILE A 6 0.21 -6.89 8.94
CA ILE A 6 -1.24 -7.00 8.82
C ILE A 6 -1.54 -7.87 7.59
N HIS A 7 -1.66 -9.17 7.81
CA HIS A 7 -2.53 -10.02 7.02
C HIS A 7 -3.95 -9.62 7.43
N MET A 8 -4.64 -8.81 6.62
CA MET A 8 -6.09 -8.81 6.73
C MET A 8 -6.56 -10.19 6.29
N THR A 9 -7.06 -10.96 7.25
CA THR A 9 -7.80 -12.18 6.97
C THR A 9 -9.20 -11.79 6.48
N ILE A 10 -9.89 -12.69 5.78
CA ILE A 10 -11.24 -12.41 5.28
C ILE A 10 -12.19 -12.07 6.46
N GLU A 11 -11.94 -12.61 7.66
CA GLU A 11 -12.60 -12.23 8.93
C GLU A 11 -12.46 -10.75 9.31
N ASP A 12 -11.35 -10.11 8.97
CA ASP A 12 -11.11 -8.69 9.26
C ASP A 12 -11.86 -7.77 8.29
N LEU A 13 -12.18 -8.27 7.08
CA LEU A 13 -13.04 -7.56 6.12
C LEU A 13 -14.52 -7.63 6.55
N TYR A 14 -14.96 -8.76 7.11
CA TYR A 14 -16.34 -8.95 7.62
C TYR A 14 -16.71 -8.02 8.78
N ASN A 15 -15.74 -7.63 9.61
CA ASN A 15 -16.01 -6.81 10.79
C ASN A 15 -15.94 -5.29 10.50
N ASN A 16 -15.34 -4.88 9.37
CA ASN A 16 -15.14 -3.46 9.03
C ASN A 16 -16.14 -2.91 8.02
N TYR A 17 -16.79 -3.79 7.26
CA TYR A 17 -17.92 -3.44 6.41
C TYR A 17 -19.12 -4.24 6.90
N ASP A 18 -20.21 -3.55 7.23
CA ASP A 18 -21.49 -4.13 7.65
C ASP A 18 -22.13 -4.90 6.47
N TYR A 19 -21.47 -5.99 6.09
CA TYR A 19 -21.82 -6.80 4.94
C TYR A 19 -22.51 -8.07 5.45
N ASP A 20 -23.80 -8.18 5.12
CA ASP A 20 -24.71 -9.22 5.60
C ASP A 20 -24.14 -10.64 5.40
N ARG A 21 -23.76 -11.27 6.53
CA ARG A 21 -23.20 -12.64 6.60
C ARG A 21 -24.07 -13.68 5.90
N SER A 22 -25.39 -13.47 5.86
CA SER A 22 -26.32 -14.45 5.30
C SER A 22 -26.06 -14.75 3.83
N ASN A 23 -25.58 -13.77 3.05
CA ASN A 23 -25.33 -13.96 1.62
C ASN A 23 -24.05 -14.76 1.31
N ILE A 24 -23.02 -14.70 2.16
CA ILE A 24 -21.75 -15.41 1.88
C ILE A 24 -21.76 -16.85 2.40
N ASP A 25 -22.42 -17.11 3.53
CA ASP A 25 -22.63 -18.50 3.99
C ASP A 25 -23.50 -19.29 3.01
N ILE A 26 -24.42 -18.64 2.29
CA ILE A 26 -25.17 -19.25 1.18
C ILE A 26 -24.26 -19.53 -0.03
N LEU A 27 -23.26 -18.68 -0.30
CA LEU A 27 -22.31 -18.86 -1.40
C LEU A 27 -21.23 -19.92 -1.12
N LEU A 28 -20.85 -20.12 0.15
CA LEU A 28 -19.83 -21.09 0.55
C LEU A 28 -20.39 -22.49 0.83
N ASN A 29 -21.65 -22.61 1.26
CA ASN A 29 -22.30 -23.89 1.56
C ASN A 29 -23.12 -24.46 0.41
N GLN A 30 -23.23 -23.75 -0.72
CA GLN A 30 -23.59 -24.41 -1.96
C GLN A 30 -22.40 -25.27 -2.36
N GLU A 31 -22.53 -26.59 -2.25
CA GLU A 31 -21.63 -27.51 -2.94
C GLU A 31 -21.60 -27.10 -4.41
N LEU A 32 -20.58 -26.33 -4.80
CA LEU A 32 -20.35 -25.93 -6.17
C LEU A 32 -20.29 -27.24 -6.96
N PRO A 33 -21.17 -27.43 -7.96
CA PRO A 33 -21.18 -28.67 -8.71
C PRO A 33 -19.76 -28.90 -9.24
N LEU A 34 -19.26 -30.11 -8.98
CA LEU A 34 -17.90 -30.62 -9.18
C LEU A 34 -17.52 -30.73 -10.67
N ASN A 35 -17.79 -29.67 -11.42
CA ASN A 35 -17.40 -29.49 -12.82
C ASN A 35 -17.18 -28.00 -13.09
N ILE A 36 -16.24 -27.40 -12.34
CA ILE A 36 -15.76 -26.06 -12.68
C ILE A 36 -15.08 -26.19 -14.04
N ASP A 37 -15.72 -25.64 -15.07
CA ASP A 37 -15.15 -25.54 -16.41
C ASP A 37 -13.74 -24.97 -16.28
N LYS A 38 -12.74 -25.69 -16.78
CA LYS A 38 -11.32 -25.28 -16.71
C LYS A 38 -11.13 -23.86 -17.26
N ASN A 39 -11.99 -23.45 -18.20
CA ASN A 39 -12.01 -22.10 -18.74
C ASN A 39 -12.42 -21.05 -17.69
N LEU A 40 -13.42 -21.37 -16.85
CA LEU A 40 -13.86 -20.50 -15.76
C LEU A 40 -12.78 -20.38 -14.68
N LEU A 41 -12.15 -21.51 -14.30
CA LEU A 41 -11.05 -21.49 -13.34
C LEU A 41 -9.84 -20.69 -13.87
N HIS A 42 -9.52 -20.84 -15.15
CA HIS A 42 -8.46 -20.07 -15.79
C HIS A 42 -8.79 -18.57 -15.83
N ALA A 43 -10.04 -18.22 -16.15
CA ALA A 43 -10.49 -16.83 -16.16
C ALA A 43 -10.43 -16.19 -14.76
N LEU A 44 -10.87 -16.91 -13.72
CA LEU A 44 -10.79 -16.44 -12.32
C LEU A 44 -9.34 -16.27 -11.87
N ASN A 45 -8.46 -17.22 -12.19
CA ASN A 45 -7.04 -17.10 -11.88
C ASN A 45 -6.38 -15.94 -12.64
N HIS A 46 -6.75 -15.72 -13.90
CA HIS A 46 -6.27 -14.58 -14.67
C HIS A 46 -6.74 -13.26 -14.06
N LEU A 47 -8.03 -13.16 -13.70
CA LEU A 47 -8.60 -11.97 -13.07
C LEU A 47 -7.96 -11.69 -11.72
N ASN A 48 -7.77 -12.72 -10.88
CA ASN A 48 -7.10 -12.59 -9.59
C ASN A 48 -5.64 -12.17 -9.77
N ASN A 49 -4.91 -12.76 -10.72
CA ASN A 49 -3.55 -12.35 -11.01
C ASN A 49 -3.46 -10.89 -11.50
N HIS A 50 -4.37 -10.47 -12.37
CA HIS A 50 -4.46 -9.09 -12.85
C HIS A 50 -4.81 -8.13 -11.71
N PHE A 51 -5.78 -8.49 -10.86
CA PHE A 51 -6.16 -7.69 -9.70
C PHE A 51 -5.00 -7.54 -8.71
N GLN A 52 -4.33 -8.64 -8.38
CA GLN A 52 -3.19 -8.65 -7.44
C GLN A 52 -1.98 -7.91 -7.99
N LYS A 53 -1.69 -8.00 -9.30
CA LYS A 53 -0.46 -7.43 -9.88
C LYS A 53 -0.62 -6.01 -10.40
N GLU A 54 -1.82 -5.63 -10.83
CA GLU A 54 -2.04 -4.35 -11.51
C GLU A 54 -2.97 -3.46 -10.68
N ILE A 55 -4.15 -3.95 -10.28
CA ILE A 55 -5.18 -3.10 -9.65
C ILE A 55 -4.80 -2.74 -8.20
N LEU A 56 -4.41 -3.71 -7.38
CA LEU A 56 -4.04 -3.46 -5.97
C LEU A 56 -2.83 -2.53 -5.84
N TYR A 57 -1.88 -2.61 -6.78
CA TYR A 57 -0.71 -1.73 -6.80
C TYR A 57 -0.99 -0.34 -7.38
N MET A 58 -2.08 -0.14 -8.13
CA MET A 58 -2.42 1.18 -8.68
C MET A 58 -2.82 2.20 -7.60
N PHE A 59 -3.33 1.76 -6.45
CA PHE A 59 -3.84 2.68 -5.41
C PHE A 59 -2.89 2.90 -4.24
N THR A 60 -1.84 2.08 -4.10
CA THR A 60 -0.93 2.17 -2.95
C THR A 60 0.32 2.97 -3.33
N TYR A 61 0.27 4.28 -3.17
CA TYR A 61 1.45 5.12 -3.35
C TYR A 61 2.47 4.90 -2.23
N ILE A 62 3.74 4.83 -2.61
CA ILE A 62 4.87 4.62 -1.69
C ILE A 62 5.73 5.87 -1.69
N SER A 63 6.02 6.40 -0.50
CA SER A 63 6.86 7.59 -0.35
C SER A 63 8.34 7.27 -0.49
N CYS A 64 9.08 8.15 -1.18
CA CYS A 64 10.54 8.11 -1.21
C CYS A 64 11.08 8.64 0.13
N LEU A 65 11.93 7.87 0.81
CA LEU A 65 12.44 8.28 2.11
C LEU A 65 13.36 9.52 2.04
N HIS A 66 14.03 9.74 0.92
CA HIS A 66 14.96 10.86 0.73
C HIS A 66 14.28 12.18 0.33
N CYS A 67 13.34 12.15 -0.62
CA CYS A 67 12.73 13.37 -1.17
C CYS A 67 11.22 13.46 -0.93
N SER A 68 10.61 12.51 -0.22
CA SER A 68 9.19 12.49 0.11
C SER A 68 8.22 12.48 -1.08
N ILE A 69 8.71 12.28 -2.31
CA ILE A 69 7.87 12.11 -3.49
C ILE A 69 7.08 10.80 -3.39
N LEU A 70 5.79 10.86 -3.75
CA LEU A 70 4.96 9.67 -3.89
C LEU A 70 5.28 8.98 -5.21
N MET A 71 5.42 7.66 -5.15
CA MET A 71 5.78 6.82 -6.28
C MET A 71 4.76 5.70 -6.41
N PHE A 72 4.57 5.21 -7.63
CA PHE A 72 3.91 3.94 -7.83
C PHE A 72 4.83 2.79 -7.38
N PRO A 73 4.27 1.65 -6.94
CA PRO A 73 5.07 0.50 -6.51
C PRO A 73 6.10 0.03 -7.55
N ASN A 74 5.78 0.12 -8.83
CA ASN A 74 6.69 -0.24 -9.94
C ASN A 74 7.83 0.77 -10.17
N GLN A 75 7.79 1.95 -9.55
CA GLN A 75 8.84 2.97 -9.61
C GLN A 75 9.75 2.96 -8.37
N VAL A 76 9.42 2.12 -7.39
CA VAL A 76 10.18 2.01 -6.14
C VAL A 76 11.51 1.34 -6.40
N MET A 77 12.57 1.99 -5.93
CA MET A 77 13.89 1.39 -5.79
C MET A 77 14.14 1.07 -4.32
N TRP A 78 14.87 0.00 -4.08
CA TRP A 78 15.26 -0.44 -2.75
C TRP A 78 16.74 -0.17 -2.51
N VAL A 79 17.05 0.51 -1.41
CA VAL A 79 18.43 0.79 -0.98
C VAL A 79 18.59 0.43 0.48
N GLU A 80 19.83 0.13 0.89
CA GLU A 80 20.14 -0.16 2.27
C GLU A 80 19.88 1.06 3.18
N PHE A 81 19.26 0.82 4.32
CA PHE A 81 19.00 1.81 5.35
C PHE A 81 20.30 2.15 6.08
N ASP A 82 20.56 3.44 6.21
CA ASP A 82 21.74 3.97 6.89
C ASP A 82 21.28 4.76 8.11
N ILE A 83 21.60 4.23 9.29
CA ILE A 83 21.20 4.83 10.57
C ILE A 83 21.83 6.20 10.83
N ASN A 84 22.96 6.50 10.18
CA ASN A 84 23.65 7.78 10.34
C ASN A 84 23.07 8.86 9.42
N LYS A 85 22.17 8.50 8.49
CA LYS A 85 21.53 9.46 7.59
C LYS A 85 20.21 9.96 8.17
N THR A 86 20.01 11.26 8.05
CA THR A 86 18.69 11.85 8.26
C THR A 86 17.90 11.78 6.96
N TYR A 87 16.68 11.27 7.07
CA TYR A 87 15.76 11.16 5.95
C TYR A 87 14.66 12.22 6.03
N ASN A 88 14.43 12.95 4.94
CA ASN A 88 13.49 14.07 4.95
C ASN A 88 12.06 13.62 5.27
N LEU A 89 11.62 12.46 4.79
CA LEU A 89 10.28 11.97 5.06
C LEU A 89 10.06 11.76 6.57
N LEU A 90 11.01 11.14 7.27
CA LEU A 90 10.93 10.90 8.71
C LEU A 90 11.05 12.20 9.52
N ARG A 91 11.81 13.18 9.02
CA ARG A 91 11.92 14.49 9.66
C ARG A 91 10.61 15.26 9.60
N THR A 92 9.94 15.22 8.45
CA THR A 92 8.69 15.96 8.21
C THR A 92 7.48 15.22 8.80
N PHE A 93 7.48 13.90 8.75
CA PHE A 93 6.37 13.04 9.17
C PHE A 93 6.88 11.96 10.13
N SER A 94 7.25 12.37 11.36
CA SER A 94 7.82 11.49 12.37
C SER A 94 6.88 10.36 12.84
N PHE A 95 5.60 10.48 12.56
CA PHE A 95 4.58 9.47 12.89
C PHE A 95 4.46 8.36 11.82
N LEU A 96 5.09 8.50 10.65
CA LEU A 96 5.00 7.49 9.60
C LEU A 96 5.87 6.28 9.91
N SER A 97 5.27 5.09 9.79
CA SER A 97 5.99 3.83 9.82
C SER A 97 6.86 3.65 8.57
N LEU A 98 8.10 3.23 8.78
CA LEU A 98 9.04 2.97 7.71
C LEU A 98 8.59 1.76 6.87
N ILE A 99 8.44 1.95 5.56
CA ILE A 99 8.19 0.84 4.63
C ILE A 99 9.52 0.13 4.36
N LYS A 100 9.57 -1.17 4.70
CA LYS A 100 10.73 -2.04 4.53
C LYS A 100 10.49 -3.08 3.45
N HIS A 101 11.57 -3.52 2.80
CA HIS A 101 11.46 -4.57 1.79
C HIS A 101 11.01 -5.90 2.43
N PRO A 102 10.01 -6.62 1.86
CA PRO A 102 9.47 -7.85 2.45
C PRO A 102 10.52 -8.93 2.76
N SER A 103 11.45 -9.15 1.83
CA SER A 103 12.53 -10.15 1.98
C SER A 103 13.88 -9.59 2.49
N LYS A 104 14.01 -8.26 2.63
CA LYS A 104 15.28 -7.59 2.97
C LYS A 104 15.00 -6.44 3.94
N PRO A 105 14.74 -6.73 5.22
CA PRO A 105 14.20 -5.75 6.17
C PRO A 105 15.12 -4.53 6.42
N ASN A 106 16.39 -4.61 6.02
CA ASN A 106 17.33 -3.50 6.08
C ASN A 106 17.23 -2.57 4.86
N HIS A 107 16.32 -2.81 3.91
CA HIS A 107 16.15 -1.98 2.73
C HIS A 107 14.88 -1.13 2.82
N ILE A 108 14.99 0.10 2.34
CA ILE A 108 13.98 1.14 2.34
C ILE A 108 13.65 1.61 0.92
N THR A 109 12.52 2.31 0.79
CA THR A 109 11.97 2.80 -0.47
C THR A 109 12.55 4.15 -0.85
N VAL A 110 13.09 4.25 -2.07
CA VAL A 110 13.57 5.51 -2.67
C VAL A 110 13.17 5.58 -4.15
N CYS A 111 13.12 6.79 -4.72
CA CYS A 111 12.89 6.96 -6.15
C CYS A 111 14.15 6.70 -6.97
N ALA A 112 13.98 6.49 -8.28
CA ALA A 112 15.10 6.29 -9.21
C ALA A 112 16.13 7.44 -9.14
N SER A 113 15.69 8.69 -8.97
CA SER A 113 16.59 9.84 -8.79
C SER A 113 17.36 9.74 -7.47
N CYS A 114 16.70 9.43 -6.36
CA CYS A 114 17.31 9.35 -5.03
C CYS A 114 18.14 8.09 -4.81
N LYS A 115 18.09 7.10 -5.72
CA LYS A 115 19.07 6.02 -5.73
C LYS A 115 20.48 6.54 -6.04
N ASN A 116 20.59 7.64 -6.79
CA ASN A 116 21.85 8.30 -7.07
C ASN A 116 21.98 9.58 -6.22
N ILE A 117 22.94 9.58 -5.31
CA ILE A 117 23.17 10.70 -4.37
C ILE A 117 23.37 12.04 -5.09
N ALA A 118 24.00 12.03 -6.26
CA ALA A 118 24.23 13.24 -7.05
C ALA A 118 22.95 13.87 -7.61
N LYS A 119 21.82 13.14 -7.62
CA LYS A 119 20.51 13.57 -8.14
C LYS A 119 19.46 13.68 -7.04
N HIS A 120 19.89 13.83 -5.78
CA HIS A 120 18.97 14.03 -4.68
C HIS A 120 18.17 15.32 -4.88
N HIS A 121 16.86 15.17 -4.97
CA HIS A 121 15.94 16.30 -4.93
C HIS A 121 15.67 16.68 -3.48
N SER A 122 15.49 17.97 -3.24
CA SER A 122 14.96 18.49 -1.99
C SER A 122 13.57 17.90 -1.74
N ALA A 123 13.25 17.63 -0.48
CA ALA A 123 11.88 17.31 -0.13
C ALA A 123 10.96 18.52 -0.41
N PRO A 124 9.69 18.28 -0.80
CA PRO A 124 8.72 19.35 -0.94
C PRO A 124 8.52 20.07 0.40
N THR A 125 8.47 21.40 0.36
CA THR A 125 8.16 22.22 1.51
C THR A 125 6.67 22.11 1.80
N LEU A 126 6.30 21.67 3.00
CA LEU A 126 4.92 21.74 3.45
C LEU A 126 4.58 23.18 3.81
N VAL A 127 3.58 23.73 3.15
CA VAL A 127 2.96 24.98 3.57
C VAL A 127 1.76 24.66 4.46
N PRO A 128 1.41 25.53 5.43
CA PRO A 128 0.20 25.37 6.20
C PRO A 128 -1.02 25.25 5.28
N ILE A 129 -1.99 24.42 5.67
CA ILE A 129 -3.31 24.39 5.02
C ILE A 129 -3.92 25.79 5.15
N SER A 130 -4.41 26.35 4.04
CA SER A 130 -4.99 27.69 4.05
C SER A 130 -6.27 27.73 4.88
N GLU A 131 -6.63 28.91 5.39
CA GLU A 131 -7.82 29.08 6.21
C GLU A 131 -9.10 28.71 5.45
N GLU A 132 -9.14 28.99 4.15
CA GLU A 132 -10.25 28.62 3.26
C GLU A 132 -10.43 27.11 3.19
N LEU A 133 -9.35 26.33 3.13
CA LEU A 133 -9.41 24.87 3.09
C LEU A 133 -9.83 24.28 4.45
N ASN A 134 -9.42 24.88 5.56
CA ASN A 134 -9.86 24.45 6.89
C ASN A 134 -11.36 24.72 7.13
N ASN A 135 -11.93 25.70 6.43
CA ASN A 135 -13.35 26.04 6.52
C ASN A 135 -14.25 25.17 5.64
N VAL A 136 -13.69 24.29 4.80
CA VAL A 136 -14.49 23.34 4.01
C VAL A 136 -15.03 22.25 4.93
N PRO A 137 -16.37 22.09 5.05
CA PRO A 137 -16.95 21.02 5.86
C PRO A 137 -16.53 19.65 5.30
N ILE A 138 -16.02 18.79 6.17
CA ILE A 138 -15.79 17.39 5.81
C ILE A 138 -17.16 16.71 5.77
N TYR A 139 -17.71 16.50 4.57
CA TYR A 139 -18.93 15.72 4.41
C TYR A 139 -18.60 14.24 4.65
N HIS A 140 -18.98 13.72 5.82
CA HIS A 140 -19.02 12.29 6.08
C HIS A 140 -20.34 11.75 5.53
N HIS A 141 -20.28 10.91 4.50
CA HIS A 141 -21.39 10.11 4.00
C HIS A 141 -21.33 8.70 4.58
#